data_AF-A0A2G9QFJ3-F1
#
_entry.id   AF-A0A2G9QFJ3-F1
#
_cell.length_a   1.000
_cell.length_b   1.000
_cell.length_c   1.000
_cell.angle_alpha   90.00
_cell.angle_beta   90.00
_cell.angle_gamma   90.00
#
_symmetry.space_group_name_H-M   'P 1'
#
loop_
_entity.id
_entity.type
_entity.pdbx_description
1 polymer ?
#
loop_
_entity_poly.entity_id
_entity_poly.type
_entity_poly.pdbx_seq_one_letter_code
_entity_poly.pdbx_strand_id
1 'polypeptide(L)'
;MQKKTLELAVATSQEPPDAKMLQMVLQGSVGATVNQGPLEVAQVFLADIPADPKLYRHHNKLRLCFKEFIMRCGEAVEKNKRLITLDQKEYQQELKKNYNKLKENLRPMIERKIPELYKTVVKTPSEARCVLP
;
A
#
# COMPACT_ATOMS: atom_id res chain seq x y z
N MET A 1 -0.03 -8.67 -0.18
CA MET A 1 -0.45 -7.34 0.32
C MET A 1 -1.95 -7.15 0.44
N GLN A 2 -2.76 -7.40 -0.60
CA GLN A 2 -4.21 -7.13 -0.57
C GLN A 2 -4.95 -7.72 0.64
N LYS A 3 -4.66 -8.98 1.02
CA LYS A 3 -5.26 -9.62 2.22
C LYS A 3 -5.01 -8.80 3.49
N LYS A 4 -3.75 -8.40 3.73
CA LYS A 4 -3.36 -7.61 4.91
C LYS A 4 -4.04 -6.22 4.91
N THR A 5 -4.14 -5.59 3.74
CA THR A 5 -4.85 -4.32 3.57
C THR A 5 -6.34 -4.46 3.93
N LEU A 6 -6.98 -5.55 3.51
CA LEU A 6 -8.37 -5.83 3.84
C LEU A 6 -8.55 -6.09 5.34
N GLU A 7 -7.69 -6.90 5.95
CA GLU A 7 -7.71 -7.15 7.40
C GLU A 7 -7.61 -5.85 8.21
N LEU A 8 -6.70 -4.94 7.82
CA LEU A 8 -6.58 -3.60 8.43
C LEU A 8 -7.86 -2.79 8.27
N ALA A 9 -8.42 -2.74 7.05
CA ALA A 9 -9.63 -1.97 6.77
C ALA A 9 -10.82 -2.48 7.60
N VAL A 10 -11.03 -3.80 7.64
CA VAL A 10 -12.08 -4.43 8.44
C VAL A 10 -11.91 -4.13 9.92
N ALA A 11 -10.71 -4.33 10.48
CA ALA A 11 -10.46 -4.06 11.90
C ALA A 11 -10.63 -2.57 12.28
N THR A 12 -10.35 -1.66 11.33
CA THR A 12 -10.49 -0.21 11.55
C THR A 12 -11.94 0.26 11.51
N SER A 13 -12.74 -0.33 10.61
CA SER A 13 -14.15 0.03 10.38
C SER A 13 -15.16 -0.78 11.21
N GLN A 14 -14.70 -1.75 12.01
CA GLN A 14 -15.57 -2.59 12.81
C GLN A 14 -16.40 -1.79 13.83
N GLU A 15 -17.69 -2.15 13.93
CA GLU A 15 -18.64 -1.62 14.91
C GLU A 15 -19.40 -2.76 15.61
N PRO A 16 -19.42 -2.82 16.96
CA PRO A 16 -18.66 -1.96 17.88
C PRO A 16 -17.14 -2.16 17.73
N PRO A 17 -16.31 -1.15 18.05
CA PRO A 17 -14.86 -1.25 17.88
C PRO A 17 -14.23 -2.37 18.73
N ASP A 18 -13.37 -3.18 18.12
CA ASP A 18 -12.50 -4.13 18.84
C ASP A 18 -11.06 -3.61 18.85
N ALA A 19 -10.70 -2.93 19.93
CA ALA A 19 -9.39 -2.33 20.08
C ALA A 19 -8.26 -3.37 20.05
N LYS A 20 -8.47 -4.57 20.61
CA LYS A 20 -7.43 -5.62 20.66
C LYS A 20 -7.16 -6.17 19.27
N MET A 21 -8.22 -6.45 18.51
CA MET A 21 -8.10 -6.91 17.12
C MET A 21 -7.41 -5.84 16.25
N LEU A 22 -7.83 -4.58 16.35
CA LEU A 22 -7.18 -3.47 15.64
C LEU A 22 -5.69 -3.37 15.97
N GLN A 23 -5.34 -3.40 17.26
CA GLN A 23 -3.96 -3.30 17.74
C GLN A 23 -3.10 -4.46 17.24
N MET A 24 -3.63 -5.70 17.30
CA MET A 24 -2.94 -6.89 16.80
C MET A 24 -2.64 -6.80 15.30
N VAL A 25 -3.65 -6.44 14.49
CA VAL A 25 -3.49 -6.32 13.04
C VAL A 25 -2.55 -5.17 12.68
N LEU A 26 -2.70 -4.01 13.33
CA LEU A 26 -1.88 -2.83 13.09
C LEU A 26 -0.41 -3.07 13.49
N GLN A 27 -0.15 -3.61 14.68
CA GLN A 27 1.20 -3.92 15.13
C GLN A 27 1.88 -4.92 14.19
N GLY A 28 1.19 -5.98 13.79
CA GLY A 28 1.70 -6.92 12.80
C GLY A 28 1.83 -6.35 11.38
N SER A 29 1.33 -5.14 11.13
CA SER A 29 1.46 -4.43 9.83
C SER A 29 2.63 -3.47 9.82
N VAL A 30 2.81 -2.67 10.87
CA VAL A 30 3.82 -1.59 10.91
C VAL A 30 5.04 -1.94 11.77
N GLY A 31 4.92 -2.88 12.69
CA GLY A 31 5.95 -3.28 13.65
C GLY A 31 6.29 -4.77 13.58
N ALA A 32 6.22 -5.39 12.41
CA ALA A 32 6.62 -6.78 12.23
C ALA A 32 8.12 -6.96 12.50
N THR A 33 8.47 -7.81 13.48
CA THR A 33 9.85 -8.07 13.92
C THR A 33 10.34 -9.49 13.59
N VAL A 34 9.43 -10.45 13.40
CA VAL A 34 9.77 -11.88 13.24
C VAL A 34 9.69 -12.34 11.79
N ASN A 35 8.77 -11.78 11.00
CA ASN A 35 8.60 -12.09 9.58
C ASN A 35 9.17 -10.97 8.71
N GLN A 36 9.59 -11.30 7.49
CA GLN A 36 9.92 -10.32 6.45
C GLN A 36 8.81 -9.28 6.33
N GLY A 37 9.12 -8.03 6.67
CA GLY A 37 8.15 -6.95 6.75
C GLY A 37 7.65 -6.50 5.37
N PRO A 38 6.57 -5.69 5.30
CA PRO A 38 6.08 -5.14 4.03
C PRO A 38 7.14 -4.34 3.26
N LEU A 39 8.14 -3.78 3.96
CA LEU A 39 9.25 -3.05 3.33
C LEU A 39 10.12 -3.96 2.45
N GLU A 40 10.46 -5.16 2.93
CA GLU A 40 11.31 -6.09 2.19
C GLU A 40 10.61 -6.58 0.91
N VAL A 41 9.31 -6.89 1.01
CA VAL A 41 8.48 -7.20 -0.17
C VAL A 41 8.49 -6.04 -1.17
N ALA A 42 8.36 -4.80 -0.72
CA ALA A 42 8.43 -3.66 -1.61
C ALA A 42 9.82 -3.50 -2.25
N GLN A 43 10.89 -3.70 -1.49
CA GLN A 43 12.26 -3.62 -2.01
C GLN A 43 12.50 -4.67 -3.10
N VAL A 44 12.08 -5.93 -2.88
CA VAL A 44 12.26 -7.02 -3.85
C VAL A 44 11.51 -6.75 -5.16
N PHE A 45 10.29 -6.21 -5.09
CA PHE A 45 9.40 -6.16 -6.26
C PHE A 45 9.19 -4.75 -6.86
N LEU A 46 9.54 -3.68 -6.15
CA LEU A 46 9.25 -2.29 -6.53
C LEU A 46 10.47 -1.36 -6.50
N ALA A 47 11.66 -1.83 -6.09
CA ALA A 47 12.87 -1.00 -6.14
C ALA A 47 13.16 -0.52 -7.56
N ASP A 48 13.05 -1.44 -8.53
CA ASP A 48 13.31 -1.20 -9.94
C ASP A 48 12.10 -1.47 -10.82
N ILE A 49 11.89 -0.61 -11.82
CA ILE A 49 10.89 -0.83 -12.86
C ILE A 49 11.43 -1.95 -13.77
N PRO A 50 10.67 -3.05 -13.98
CA PRO A 50 11.14 -4.17 -14.79
C PRO A 50 11.39 -3.75 -16.24
N ALA A 51 12.36 -4.35 -16.92
CA ALA A 51 12.61 -4.04 -18.33
C ALA A 51 11.50 -4.56 -19.27
N ASP A 52 10.87 -5.68 -18.92
CA ASP A 52 9.79 -6.29 -19.72
C ASP A 52 8.46 -5.53 -19.54
N PRO A 53 7.90 -4.92 -20.62
CA PRO A 53 6.62 -4.22 -20.55
C PRO A 53 5.44 -5.08 -20.11
N LYS A 54 5.50 -6.41 -20.29
CA LYS A 54 4.45 -7.34 -19.81
C LYS A 54 4.32 -7.32 -18.29
N LEU A 55 5.41 -7.00 -17.58
CA LEU A 55 5.44 -6.94 -16.12
C LEU A 55 4.93 -5.60 -15.56
N TYR A 56 4.81 -4.54 -16.37
CA TYR A 56 4.37 -3.22 -15.92
C TYR A 56 3.02 -3.23 -15.21
N ARG A 57 2.06 -4.02 -15.73
CA ARG A 57 0.73 -4.13 -15.11
C ARG A 57 0.81 -4.72 -13.71
N HIS A 58 1.59 -5.79 -13.53
CA HIS A 58 1.77 -6.45 -12.24
C HIS A 58 2.54 -5.55 -11.25
N HIS A 59 3.64 -4.95 -11.69
CA HIS A 59 4.41 -3.99 -10.90
C HIS A 59 3.54 -2.80 -10.45
N ASN A 60 2.77 -2.20 -11.36
CA ASN A 60 1.88 -1.09 -11.03
C ASN A 60 0.74 -1.51 -10.09
N LYS A 61 0.17 -2.71 -10.28
CA LYS A 61 -0.85 -3.26 -9.36
C LYS A 61 -0.29 -3.39 -7.95
N LEU A 62 0.91 -3.94 -7.80
CA LEU A 62 1.56 -4.07 -6.50
C LEU A 62 1.86 -2.70 -5.87
N ARG A 63 2.38 -1.75 -6.67
CA ARG A 63 2.61 -0.37 -6.24
C ARG A 63 1.35 0.29 -5.67
N LEU A 64 0.22 0.15 -6.36
CA LEU A 64 -1.07 0.66 -5.89
C LEU A 64 -1.57 -0.07 -4.64
N CYS A 65 -1.33 -1.38 -4.52
CA CYS A 65 -1.65 -2.12 -3.29
C CYS A 65 -0.86 -1.60 -2.08
N PHE A 66 0.42 -1.22 -2.26
CA PHE A 66 1.20 -0.60 -1.19
C PHE A 66 0.75 0.81 -0.84
N LYS A 67 0.31 1.62 -1.83
CA LYS A 67 -0.31 2.92 -1.55
C LYS A 67 -1.54 2.77 -0.66
N GLU A 68 -2.45 1.86 -1.03
CA GLU A 68 -3.65 1.58 -0.24
C GLU A 68 -3.29 1.05 1.15
N PHE A 69 -2.36 0.09 1.23
CA PHE A 69 -1.89 -0.46 2.50
C PHE A 69 -1.41 0.63 3.46
N ILE A 70 -0.57 1.55 2.99
CA ILE A 70 -0.05 2.64 3.83
C ILE A 70 -1.15 3.62 4.25
N MET A 71 -2.10 3.92 3.36
CA MET A 71 -3.27 4.72 3.72
C MET A 71 -4.06 4.05 4.86
N ARG A 72 -4.36 2.74 4.75
CA ARG A 72 -5.07 1.98 5.80
C ARG A 72 -4.31 1.91 7.12
N CYS A 73 -2.99 1.77 7.09
CA CYS A 73 -2.18 1.86 8.30
C CYS A 73 -2.35 3.23 8.99
N GLY A 74 -2.39 4.32 8.24
CA GLY A 74 -2.61 5.66 8.78
C GLY A 74 -4.00 5.83 9.42
N GLU A 75 -5.04 5.33 8.77
CA GLU A 75 -6.41 5.31 9.32
C GLU A 75 -6.48 4.50 10.62
N ALA A 76 -5.87 3.31 10.63
CA ALA A 76 -5.80 2.44 11.79
C ALA A 76 -5.05 3.07 12.97
N VAL A 77 -3.93 3.76 12.73
CA VAL A 77 -3.17 4.50 13.75
C VAL A 77 -4.04 5.60 14.38
N GLU A 78 -4.79 6.34 13.58
CA GLU A 78 -5.66 7.43 14.08
C GLU A 78 -6.89 6.89 14.81
N LYS A 79 -7.48 5.78 14.33
CA LYS A 79 -8.57 5.09 15.03
C LYS A 79 -8.09 4.56 16.38
N ASN A 80 -6.93 3.89 16.43
CA ASN A 80 -6.40 3.32 17.67
C ASN A 80 -6.14 4.40 18.73
N LYS A 81 -5.66 5.59 18.34
CA LYS A 81 -5.48 6.75 19.24
C LYS A 81 -6.75 7.11 20.03
N ARG A 82 -7.94 6.83 19.49
CA ARG A 82 -9.24 7.12 20.13
C ARG A 82 -9.73 5.97 21.02
N LEU A 83 -9.12 4.79 20.91
CA LEU A 83 -9.52 3.56 21.59
C LEU A 83 -8.57 3.17 22.73
N ILE A 84 -7.37 3.75 22.78
CA ILE A 84 -6.37 3.44 23.81
C ILE A 84 -6.77 3.93 25.21
N THR A 85 -6.31 3.21 26.23
CA THR A 85 -6.31 3.65 27.63
C THR A 85 -5.07 4.51 27.95
N LEU A 86 -5.01 5.09 29.15
CA LEU A 86 -3.92 5.97 29.57
C LEU A 86 -2.55 5.27 29.59
N ASP A 87 -2.53 4.01 30.04
CA ASP A 87 -1.36 3.13 30.09
C ASP A 87 -0.86 2.71 28.71
N GLN A 88 -1.69 2.81 27.67
CA GLN A 88 -1.34 2.46 26.28
C GLN A 88 -0.75 3.63 25.48
N LYS A 89 -0.48 4.79 26.10
CA LYS A 89 0.05 5.97 25.39
C LYS A 89 1.40 5.72 24.71
N GLU A 90 2.35 5.10 25.40
CA GLU A 90 3.68 4.79 24.85
C GLU A 90 3.58 3.78 23.71
N TYR A 91 2.72 2.76 23.86
CA TYR A 91 2.44 1.80 22.81
C TYR A 91 1.91 2.46 21.54
N GLN A 92 0.95 3.39 21.66
CA GLN A 92 0.46 4.17 20.52
C GLN A 92 1.54 5.07 19.88
N GLN A 93 2.43 5.66 20.68
CA GLN A 93 3.55 6.46 20.16
C GLN A 93 4.50 5.60 19.33
N GLU A 94 4.84 4.41 19.80
CA GLU A 94 5.71 3.49 19.08
C GLU A 94 5.05 2.97 17.78
N LEU A 95 3.74 2.65 17.81
CA LEU A 95 2.99 2.31 16.59
C LEU A 95 3.03 3.44 15.55
N LYS A 96 2.84 4.69 15.98
CA LYS A 96 2.90 5.87 15.11
C LYS A 96 4.31 6.07 14.52
N LYS A 97 5.36 5.91 15.34
CA LYS A 97 6.75 5.99 14.91
C LYS A 97 7.09 4.93 13.87
N ASN A 98 6.67 3.68 14.11
CA ASN A 98 6.85 2.56 13.19
C ASN A 98 6.12 2.78 11.86
N TYR A 99 4.87 3.24 11.92
CA TYR A 99 4.12 3.64 10.73
C TYR A 99 4.85 4.74 9.93
N ASN A 100 5.30 5.81 10.59
CA ASN A 100 6.00 6.91 9.91
C ASN A 100 7.29 6.41 9.24
N LYS A 101 8.10 5.61 9.95
CA LYS A 101 9.33 5.02 9.38
C LYS A 101 9.02 4.15 8.17
N LEU A 102 8.00 3.30 8.25
CA LEU A 102 7.58 2.45 7.15
C LEU A 102 7.09 3.29 5.95
N LYS A 103 6.29 4.33 6.19
CA LYS A 103 5.79 5.24 5.16
C LYS A 103 6.92 5.93 4.42
N GLU A 104 7.89 6.51 5.14
CA GLU A 104 9.03 7.17 4.52
C GLU A 104 9.90 6.21 3.70
N ASN A 105 10.15 5.00 4.23
CA ASN A 105 10.93 3.99 3.51
C ASN A 105 10.22 3.47 2.23
N LEU A 106 8.89 3.39 2.24
CA LEU A 106 8.11 2.94 1.08
C LEU A 106 7.90 4.02 0.03
N ARG A 107 7.90 5.30 0.44
CA ARG A 107 7.66 6.46 -0.41
C ARG A 107 8.37 6.42 -1.77
N PRO A 108 9.70 6.20 -1.87
CA PRO A 108 10.40 6.22 -3.16
C PRO A 108 9.88 5.15 -4.15
N MET A 109 9.41 4.00 -3.65
CA MET A 109 8.90 2.90 -4.48
C MET A 109 7.43 3.11 -4.87
N ILE A 110 6.61 3.63 -3.95
CA ILE A 110 5.16 3.77 -4.20
C ILE A 110 4.80 5.01 -5.02
N GLU A 111 5.59 6.08 -4.94
CA GLU A 111 5.37 7.33 -5.69
C GLU A 111 5.92 7.28 -7.12
N ARG A 112 6.85 6.36 -7.41
CA ARG A 112 7.43 6.16 -8.74
C ARG A 112 6.37 5.71 -9.76
N LYS A 113 6.14 6.52 -10.79
CA LYS A 113 5.24 6.19 -11.91
C LYS A 113 6.02 5.45 -13.01
N ILE A 114 5.33 4.59 -13.76
CA ILE A 114 5.84 3.99 -15.01
C ILE A 114 5.26 4.82 -16.17
N PRO A 115 6.03 5.73 -16.80
CA PRO A 115 5.53 6.64 -17.84
C PRO A 115 4.83 5.91 -19.00
N GLU A 116 5.32 4.73 -19.37
CA GLU A 116 4.82 3.89 -20.47
C GLU A 116 3.36 3.47 -20.28
N LEU A 117 2.88 3.39 -19.03
CA LEU A 117 1.46 3.09 -18.75
C LEU A 117 0.53 4.30 -18.92
N TYR A 118 1.08 5.52 -18.99
CA TYR A 118 0.32 6.76 -19.13
C TYR A 118 0.44 7.37 -20.53
N LYS A 119 1.25 6.78 -21.42
CA LYS A 119 1.25 7.14 -22.85
C LYS A 119 -0.11 6.75 -23.40
N THR A 120 -0.94 7.75 -23.65
CA THR A 120 -2.26 7.63 -24.26
C THR A 120 -2.15 6.75 -25.50
N VAL A 121 -3.03 5.76 -25.63
CA VAL A 121 -3.22 5.01 -26.87
C VAL A 121 -3.74 6.00 -27.91
N VAL A 122 -2.83 6.75 -28.55
CA VAL A 122 -3.16 7.48 -29.77
C VAL A 122 -3.31 6.39 -30.83
N LYS A 123 -4.54 5.90 -31.01
CA LYS A 123 -4.90 5.17 -32.22
C LYS A 123 -4.81 6.20 -33.35
N THR A 124 -3.76 6.15 -34.16
CA THR A 124 -3.74 6.82 -35.45
C THR A 124 -4.79 6.14 -36.34
N PRO A 125 -5.81 6.87 -36.85
CA PRO A 125 -6.67 6.33 -37.89
C PRO A 125 -5.90 6.38 -39.22
N SER A 126 -5.12 5.35 -39.50
CA SER A 126 -4.37 5.20 -40.75
C SER A 126 -4.62 3.83 -41.35
N GLU A 127 -5.88 3.44 -41.49
CA GLU A 127 -6.30 2.23 -42.21
C GLU A 127 -7.77 2.33 -42.63
N ALA A 128 -8.16 3.46 -43.23
CA ALA A 128 -9.46 3.61 -43.86
C ALA A 128 -9.39 4.64 -44.99
N ARG A 129 -9.07 4.14 -46.20
CA ARG A 129 -9.24 4.69 -47.57
C ARG A 129 -8.06 4.12 -48.37
N CYS A 130 -8.23 3.25 -49.36
CA CYS A 130 -9.24 3.25 -50.40
C CYS A 130 -9.73 1.84 -50.71
N VAL A 131 -11.06 1.67 -50.70
CA VAL A 131 -11.76 0.67 -51.49
C VAL A 131 -12.52 1.44 -52.57
N LEU A 132 -12.05 1.27 -53.81
CA LEU A 132 -12.77 1.32 -55.10
C LEU A 132 -13.40 2.65 -55.59
N PRO A 133 -13.68 2.78 -56.91
CA PRO A 133 -13.65 1.79 -58.00
C PRO A 133 -12.44 1.84 -58.93
#